data_AF-X5QZE0-F1
#
_entry.id   AF-X5QZE0-F1
#
_cell.length_a   1.000
_cell.length_b   1.000
_cell.length_c   1.000
_cell.angle_alpha   90.00
_cell.angle_beta   90.00
_cell.angle_gamma   90.00
#
_symmetry.space_group_name_H-M   'P 1'
#
loop_
_entity.id
_entity.type
_entity.pdbx_description
1 polymer ?
#
loop_
_entity_poly.entity_id
_entity_poly.type
_entity_poly.pdbx_seq_one_letter_code
_entity_poly.pdbx_strand_id
1 'polypeptide(L)' 'MTVEKWSPSERKAARRAYDAALKVALDKTPAELKSRAHVAATPSEMWDVEDFLRQQRRKIDQMFDYRYSQLI' A
#
# COMPACT_ATOMS: atom_id res chain seq x y z
N MET A 1 -28.70 -8.68 -14.92
CA MET A 1 -28.05 -8.10 -13.73
C MET A 1 -27.68 -6.67 -14.08
N THR A 2 -28.40 -5.68 -13.54
CA THR A 2 -28.12 -4.26 -13.77
C THR A 2 -26.84 -3.89 -13.04
N VAL A 3 -25.83 -3.43 -13.77
CA VAL A 3 -24.63 -2.83 -13.20
C VAL A 3 -25.08 -1.59 -12.43
N GLU A 4 -25.01 -1.64 -11.11
CA GLU A 4 -25.35 -0.53 -10.23
C GLU A 4 -24.34 0.60 -10.46
N LYS A 5 -24.77 1.65 -11.17
CA LYS A 5 -23.91 2.79 -11.50
C LYS A 5 -23.82 3.69 -10.27
N TRP A 6 -22.68 3.63 -9.59
CA TRP A 6 -22.31 4.56 -8.53
C TRP A 6 -22.59 6.01 -8.92
N SER A 7 -23.23 6.77 -8.03
CA SER A 7 -23.43 8.21 -8.21
C SER A 7 -22.08 8.96 -8.17
N PRO A 8 -22.02 10.19 -8.73
CA PRO A 8 -20.81 11.00 -8.68
C PRO A 8 -20.28 11.26 -7.26
N SER A 9 -21.18 11.42 -6.28
CA SER A 9 -20.83 11.61 -4.87
C SER A 9 -20.21 10.37 -4.24
N GLU A 10 -20.75 9.18 -4.53
CA GLU A 10 -20.22 7.93 -3.99
C GLU A 10 -18.84 7.61 -4.58
N ARG A 11 -18.64 7.83 -5.89
CA ARG A 11 -17.32 7.69 -6.53
C ARG A 11 -16.28 8.62 -5.89
N LYS A 12 -16.67 9.87 -5.62
CA LYS A 12 -15.79 10.86 -4.97
C LYS A 12 -15.43 10.44 -3.54
N ALA A 13 -16.38 9.89 -2.79
CA ALA A 13 -16.14 9.38 -1.45
C ALA A 13 -15.22 8.15 -1.46
N ALA A 14 -15.49 7.18 -2.34
CA ALA A 14 -14.67 5.98 -2.52
C ALA A 14 -13.23 6.32 -2.90
N ARG A 15 -13.05 7.27 -3.83
CA ARG A 15 -11.72 7.72 -4.23
C ARG A 15 -10.94 8.34 -3.06
N ARG A 16 -11.59 9.18 -2.26
CA ARG A 16 -10.95 9.78 -1.07
C ARG A 16 -10.54 8.73 -0.04
N ALA A 17 -11.40 7.74 0.20
CA ALA A 17 -11.09 6.64 1.11
C ALA A 17 -9.91 5.80 0.60
N TYR A 18 -9.88 5.49 -0.70
CA TYR A 18 -8.77 4.80 -1.34
C TYR A 18 -7.46 5.57 -1.17
N ASP A 19 -7.44 6.86 -1.51
CA ASP A 19 -6.25 7.70 -1.45
C ASP A 19 -5.72 7.83 -0.02
N ALA A 20 -6.62 7.97 0.96
CA ALA A 20 -6.26 7.99 2.37
C ALA A 20 -5.65 6.66 2.83
N ALA A 21 -6.23 5.53 2.43
CA ALA A 21 -5.71 4.21 2.78
C ALA A 21 -4.33 3.94 2.15
N LEU A 22 -4.14 4.31 0.88
CA LEU A 22 -2.84 4.20 0.20
C LEU A 22 -1.78 5.06 0.89
N LYS A 23 -2.13 6.30 1.22
CA LYS A 23 -1.24 7.20 1.96
C LYS A 23 -0.82 6.60 3.30
N VAL A 24 -1.76 6.08 4.08
CA VAL A 24 -1.45 5.43 5.37
C VAL A 24 -0.54 4.22 5.20
N ALA A 25 -0.75 3.40 4.16
CA ALA A 25 0.10 2.25 3.88
C ALA A 25 1.54 2.69 3.55
N LEU A 26 1.70 3.67 2.68
CA LEU A 26 2.99 4.23 2.28
C LEU A 26 3.71 4.93 3.45
N ASP A 27 2.99 5.69 4.27
CA ASP A 27 3.58 6.44 5.39
C ASP A 27 4.10 5.51 6.51
N LYS A 28 3.52 4.31 6.65
CA LYS A 28 3.97 3.31 7.65
C LYS A 28 5.25 2.59 7.25
N THR A 29 5.48 2.37 5.95
CA THR A 29 6.62 1.58 5.47
C THR A 29 7.99 2.16 5.90
N PRO A 30 8.25 3.47 5.83
CA PRO A 30 9.52 4.05 6.27
C PRO A 30 9.81 3.87 7.76
N ALA A 31 8.81 3.97 8.62
CA ALA A 31 9.01 3.81 10.07
C ALA A 31 9.42 2.37 10.42
N GLU A 32 8.72 1.40 9.83
CA GLU A 32 9.02 -0.03 10.03
C GLU A 32 10.38 -0.40 9.43
N LEU A 33 10.71 0.12 8.23
CA LEU A 33 12.03 -0.04 7.62
C LEU A 33 13.13 0.46 8.56
N LYS A 34 13.01 1.70 9.04
CA LYS A 34 14.01 2.31 9.94
C LYS A 34 14.19 1.48 11.21
N SER A 35 13.10 0.99 11.80
CA SER A 35 13.14 0.14 12.99
C SER A 35 13.92 -1.16 12.74
N ARG A 36 13.63 -1.86 11.64
CA ARG A 36 14.31 -3.12 11.31
C ARG A 36 15.78 -2.91 10.91
N ALA A 37 16.06 -1.88 10.11
CA ALA A 37 17.41 -1.54 9.70
C ALA A 37 18.29 -1.10 10.88
N HIS A 38 17.71 -0.46 11.91
CA HIS A 38 18.45 -0.04 13.10
C HIS A 38 18.97 -1.21 13.93
N VAL A 39 18.24 -2.33 13.96
CA VAL A 39 18.60 -3.51 14.78
C VAL A 39 19.39 -4.57 14.00
N ALA A 40 19.42 -4.50 12.67
CA ALA A 40 20.17 -5.44 11.84
C ALA A 40 21.68 -5.26 12.05
N ALA A 41 22.35 -6.30 12.55
CA ALA A 41 23.78 -6.30 12.86
C ALA A 41 24.59 -7.24 11.96
N THR A 42 23.91 -8.16 11.27
CA THR A 42 24.52 -9.19 10.43
C THR A 42 24.09 -9.07 8.97
N PRO A 43 24.87 -9.63 8.03
CA PRO A 43 24.46 -9.69 6.63
C PRO A 43 23.13 -10.43 6.40
N SER A 44 22.83 -11.46 7.21
CA SER A 44 21.55 -12.18 7.10
C SER A 44 20.37 -11.28 7.43
N GLU A 45 20.45 -10.54 8.54
CA GLU A 45 19.40 -9.60 8.96
C GLU A 45 19.23 -8.45 7.96
N MET A 46 20.31 -8.03 7.29
CA MET A 46 20.23 -7.06 6.19
C MET A 46 19.37 -7.59 5.03
N TRP A 47 19.50 -8.88 4.69
CA TRP A 47 18.66 -9.50 3.67
C TRP A 47 17.21 -9.68 4.13
N ASP A 48 16.96 -9.90 5.41
CA ASP A 48 15.59 -9.93 5.95
C ASP A 48 14.89 -8.56 5.85
N VAL A 49 15.65 -7.47 6.03
CA VAL A 49 15.14 -6.10 5.80
C VAL A 49 14.80 -5.87 4.33
N GLU A 50 15.65 -6.38 3.43
CA GLU A 50 15.47 -6.30 1.98
C GLU A 50 14.21 -7.06 1.52
N ASP A 51 14.06 -8.30 2.00
CA ASP A 51 12.91 -9.13 1.70
C ASP A 51 11.62 -8.54 2.26
N PHE A 52 11.66 -7.99 3.48
CA PHE A 52 10.54 -7.24 4.04
C PHE A 52 10.10 -6.10 3.10
N LEU A 53 11.04 -5.30 2.58
CA LEU A 53 10.71 -4.22 1.66
C LEU A 53 10.11 -4.73 0.35
N ARG A 54 10.64 -5.81 -0.22
CA ARG A 54 10.05 -6.44 -1.42
C ARG A 54 8.62 -6.90 -1.18
N GLN A 55 8.38 -7.57 -0.05
CA GLN A 55 7.06 -8.05 0.32
C GLN A 55 6.07 -6.91 0.54
N GLN A 56 6.47 -5.86 1.27
CA GLN A 56 5.61 -4.69 1.48
C GLN A 56 5.25 -4.01 0.15
N ARG A 57 6.23 -3.81 -0.73
CA ARG A 57 5.99 -3.24 -2.05
C ARG A 57 4.97 -4.06 -2.85
N ARG A 58 5.18 -5.39 -2.94
CA ARG A 58 4.25 -6.30 -3.62
C ARG A 58 2.85 -6.24 -3.03
N LYS A 59 2.74 -6.19 -1.70
CA LYS A 59 1.45 -6.10 -0.99
C LYS A 59 0.72 -4.80 -1.31
N ILE A 60 1.42 -3.67 -1.29
CA ILE A 60 0.85 -2.36 -1.63
C ILE A 60 0.44 -2.36 -3.11
N ASP A 61 1.29 -2.82 -4.01
CA ASP A 61 0.99 -2.88 -5.45
C ASP A 61 -0.21 -3.79 -5.77
N GLN A 62 -0.40 -4.89 -5.02
CA GLN A 62 -1.55 -5.78 -5.16
C GLN A 62 -2.84 -5.20 -4.56
N MET A 63 -2.75 -4.59 -3.37
CA MET A 63 -3.90 -4.04 -2.65
C MET A 63 -4.41 -2.75 -3.28
N PHE A 64 -3.48 -1.94 -3.78
CA PHE A 64 -3.71 -0.70 -4.47
C PHE A 64 -3.25 -0.91 -5.91
N ASP A 65 -3.99 -1.74 -6.65
CA ASP A 65 -3.70 -1.98 -8.07
C ASP A 65 -3.50 -0.62 -8.75
N TYR A 66 -2.26 -0.37 -9.18
CA TYR A 66 -1.83 0.89 -9.79
C TYR A 66 -2.67 1.23 -11.03
N ARG A 67 -3.47 0.28 -11.53
CA ARG A 67 -4.66 0.52 -12.37
C ARG A 67 -5.78 1.19 -11.59
N TYR A 68 -5.47 2.37 -11.09
CA TYR A 68 -6.26 3.38 -10.42
C TYR A 68 -7.56 3.82 -11.17
N SER A 69 -8.17 3.00 -12.04
CA SER A 69 -9.33 3.33 -12.87
C SER A 69 -10.42 2.24 -13.02
N GLN A 70 -10.35 1.08 -12.36
CA GLN A 70 -11.49 0.13 -12.41
C GLN A 70 -12.56 0.41 -11.33
N LEU A 71 -12.28 1.33 -10.40
CA LEU A 71 -13.23 1.85 -9.41
C LEU A 71 -13.88 3.18 -9.85
N ILE A 72 -13.83 3.51 -11.15
CA ILE A 72 -14.63 4.56 -11.81
C ILE A 72 -15.67 3.87 -12.69
#